data_AF-A0A2V3JQI4-F1
#
_entry.id   AF-A0A2V3JQI4-F1
#
_cell.length_a   1.000
_cell.length_b   1.000
_cell.length_c   1.000
_cell.angle_alpha   90.00
_cell.angle_beta   90.00
_cell.angle_gamma   90.00
#
_symmetry.space_group_name_H-M   'P 1'
#
loop_
_entity.id
_entity.type
_entity.pdbx_description
1 polymer ?
#
loop_
_entity_poly.entity_id
_entity_poly.type
_entity_poly.pdbx_seq_one_letter_code
_entity_poly.pdbx_strand_id
1 'polypeptide(L)'
;MKRIAIILGTRPELIKMSPVIRECEKQGLDYFILHTGQHYSYSMDRVFFEQLGLPEAMYNLDVGSGKHGGQTARMLAGIEKILIEEAPEVVREEWDTNTVLIRARGWNHPFGDGRVGARIVEIPKGGMT
;
A
#
# COMPACT_ATOMS: atom_id res chain seq x y z
N MET A 1 6.69 -14.76 10.10
CA MET A 1 7.31 -13.96 9.03
C MET A 1 6.77 -12.54 9.09
N LYS A 2 7.52 -11.56 8.58
CA LYS A 2 7.08 -10.17 8.50
C LYS A 2 6.27 -10.01 7.20
N ARG A 3 4.99 -9.67 7.32
CA ARG A 3 4.08 -9.44 6.19
C ARG A 3 4.09 -7.96 5.81
N ILE A 4 4.15 -7.65 4.53
CA ILE A 4 4.20 -6.29 3.98
C ILE A 4 2.84 -5.90 3.41
N ALA A 5 2.29 -4.75 3.78
CA ALA A 5 1.06 -4.21 3.19
C ALA A 5 1.39 -3.10 2.19
N ILE A 6 1.06 -3.28 0.92
CA ILE A 6 1.21 -2.27 -0.13
C ILE A 6 -0.14 -1.58 -0.34
N ILE A 7 -0.27 -0.33 0.11
CA ILE A 7 -1.52 0.43 0.03
C ILE A 7 -1.49 1.41 -1.13
N LEU A 8 -2.49 1.36 -2.01
CA LEU A 8 -2.63 2.20 -3.20
C LEU A 8 -4.12 2.35 -3.57
N GLY A 9 -4.48 3.27 -4.45
CA GLY A 9 -5.85 3.31 -5.00
C GLY A 9 -6.06 4.17 -6.24
N THR A 10 -4.98 4.72 -6.80
CA THR A 10 -4.98 5.46 -8.05
C THR A 10 -4.04 4.79 -9.05
N ARG A 11 -4.27 5.06 -10.34
CA ARG A 11 -3.42 4.56 -11.41
C ARG A 11 -1.97 5.05 -11.27
N PRO A 12 -1.68 6.34 -10.98
CA PRO A 12 -0.32 6.77 -10.72
C PRO A 12 0.37 6.01 -9.59
N GLU A 13 -0.33 5.74 -8.48
CA GLU A 13 0.23 4.93 -7.38
C GLU A 13 0.53 3.51 -7.85
N LEU A 14 -0.37 2.86 -8.60
CA LEU A 14 -0.13 1.51 -9.12
C LEU A 14 1.09 1.44 -10.05
N ILE A 15 1.26 2.43 -10.93
CA ILE A 15 2.45 2.55 -11.79
C ILE A 15 3.71 2.70 -10.95
N LYS A 16 3.72 3.63 -9.98
CA LYS A 16 4.86 3.89 -9.09
C LYS A 16 5.22 2.71 -8.19
N MET A 17 4.22 1.95 -7.73
CA MET A 17 4.41 0.81 -6.84
C MET A 17 4.72 -0.49 -7.57
N SER A 18 4.50 -0.57 -8.89
CA SER A 18 4.83 -1.74 -9.70
C SER A 18 6.26 -2.27 -9.53
N PRO A 19 7.34 -1.45 -9.52
CA PRO A 19 8.69 -1.96 -9.26
C PRO A 19 8.87 -2.51 -7.84
N VAL A 20 8.20 -1.95 -6.83
CA VAL A 20 8.27 -2.41 -5.43
C VAL A 20 7.60 -3.78 -5.29
N ILE A 21 6.41 -3.95 -5.89
CA ILE A 21 5.67 -5.22 -5.91
C ILE A 21 6.54 -6.31 -6.56
N ARG A 22 7.13 -6.02 -7.73
CA ARG A 22 8.02 -6.95 -8.44
C ARG A 22 9.25 -7.34 -7.62
N GLU A 23 9.85 -6.39 -6.89
CA GLU A 23 10.98 -6.71 -6.04
C GLU A 23 10.56 -7.58 -4.84
N CYS A 24 9.36 -7.38 -4.29
CA CYS A 24 8.80 -8.26 -3.25
C CYS A 24 8.62 -9.70 -3.76
N GLU A 25 8.06 -9.87 -4.97
CA GLU A 25 7.92 -11.19 -5.61
C GLU A 25 9.28 -11.85 -5.84
N LYS A 26 10.24 -11.10 -6.40
CA LYS A 26 11.59 -11.59 -6.70
C LYS A 26 12.35 -12.04 -5.44
N GLN A 27 12.16 -11.34 -4.32
CA GLN A 27 12.77 -11.69 -3.05
C GLN A 27 11.96 -12.72 -2.23
N GLY A 28 10.77 -13.13 -2.70
CA GLY A 28 9.90 -14.04 -1.98
C GLY A 28 9.38 -13.46 -0.65
N LEU A 29 9.21 -12.14 -0.57
CA LEU A 29 8.67 -11.48 0.61
C LEU A 29 7.18 -11.80 0.75
N ASP A 30 6.71 -12.00 1.99
CA ASP A 30 5.28 -12.11 2.27
C ASP A 30 4.67 -10.70 2.21
N TYR A 31 3.81 -10.45 1.22
CA TYR A 31 3.17 -9.15 1.03
C TYR A 31 1.72 -9.30 0.54
N PHE A 32 0.93 -8.24 0.72
CA PHE A 32 -0.38 -8.10 0.12
C PHE A 32 -0.60 -6.69 -0.40
N ILE A 33 -1.51 -6.56 -1.36
CA ILE A 33 -1.95 -5.28 -1.90
C ILE A 33 -3.32 -4.95 -1.31
N LEU A 34 -3.47 -3.72 -0.79
CA LEU A 34 -4.73 -3.13 -0.33
C LEU A 34 -5.07 -1.97 -1.25
N HIS A 35 -6.11 -2.16 -2.06
CA HIS A 35 -6.63 -1.15 -2.96
C HIS A 35 -7.73 -0.32 -2.27
N THR A 36 -7.63 1.01 -2.28
CA THR A 36 -8.60 1.85 -1.57
C THR A 36 -9.89 2.12 -2.38
N GLY A 37 -9.90 1.92 -3.70
CA GLY A 37 -11.13 1.89 -4.51
C GLY A 37 -11.84 3.25 -4.65
N GLN A 38 -11.13 4.37 -4.57
CA GLN A 38 -11.70 5.72 -4.57
C GLN A 38 -11.90 6.34 -5.97
N HIS A 39 -11.31 5.77 -7.02
CA HIS A 39 -11.25 6.38 -8.35
C HIS A 39 -11.86 5.56 -9.49
N TYR A 40 -11.83 4.23 -9.43
CA TYR A 40 -12.16 3.37 -10.56
C TYR A 40 -13.13 2.26 -10.16
N SER A 41 -13.83 1.72 -11.17
CA SER A 41 -14.59 0.48 -11.02
C SER A 41 -13.63 -0.70 -10.92
N TYR A 42 -14.04 -1.74 -10.20
CA TYR A 42 -13.30 -3.01 -10.08
C TYR A 42 -12.80 -3.56 -11.43
N SER A 43 -13.64 -3.45 -12.47
CA SER A 43 -13.29 -3.87 -13.84
C SER A 43 -12.12 -3.10 -14.44
N MET A 44 -11.97 -1.83 -14.11
CA MET A 44 -10.90 -0.98 -14.63
C MET A 44 -9.61 -1.19 -13.85
N ASP A 45 -9.70 -1.36 -12.52
CA ASP A 45 -8.53 -1.73 -11.69
C ASP A 45 -7.89 -3.01 -12.20
N ARG A 46 -8.70 -4.05 -12.44
CA ARG A 46 -8.22 -5.34 -12.96
C ARG A 46 -7.44 -5.20 -14.27
N VAL A 47 -7.93 -4.40 -15.21
CA VAL A 47 -7.23 -4.15 -16.48
C VAL A 47 -5.84 -3.55 -16.22
N PHE A 48 -5.69 -2.65 -15.25
CA PHE A 48 -4.38 -2.08 -14.94
C PHE A 48 -3.44 -3.07 -14.25
N PHE A 49 -3.92 -3.91 -13.33
CA PHE A 49 -3.13 -4.99 -12.75
C PHE A 49 -2.63 -5.95 -13.84
N GLU A 50 -3.50 -6.35 -14.76
CA GLU A 50 -3.15 -7.22 -15.90
C GLU A 50 -2.13 -6.53 -16.84
N GLN A 51 -2.36 -5.27 -17.22
CA GLN A 51 -1.44 -4.51 -18.09
C GLN A 51 -0.05 -4.32 -17.48
N LEU A 52 0.00 -4.12 -16.15
CA LEU A 52 1.25 -3.97 -15.42
C LEU A 52 1.86 -5.30 -15.02
N GLY A 53 1.22 -6.43 -15.32
CA GLY A 53 1.67 -7.78 -14.93
C GLY A 53 1.86 -7.91 -13.42
N LEU A 54 0.91 -7.37 -12.64
CA LEU A 54 0.89 -7.40 -11.19
C LEU A 54 -0.23 -8.33 -10.69
N PRO A 55 -0.09 -8.94 -9.50
CA PRO A 55 -1.17 -9.71 -8.89
C PRO A 55 -2.33 -8.80 -8.46
N GLU A 56 -3.53 -9.36 -8.42
CA GLU A 56 -4.72 -8.64 -7.93
C GLU A 56 -4.60 -8.24 -6.45
N ALA A 57 -5.34 -7.21 -6.05
CA ALA A 57 -5.39 -6.78 -4.67
C ALA A 57 -6.05 -7.83 -3.77
N MET A 58 -5.39 -8.16 -2.65
CA MET A 58 -5.96 -9.05 -1.64
C MET A 58 -7.15 -8.41 -0.93
N TYR A 59 -7.07 -7.10 -0.70
CA TYR A 59 -8.16 -6.31 -0.13
C TYR A 59 -8.53 -5.17 -1.06
N ASN A 60 -9.82 -4.94 -1.23
CA ASN A 60 -10.36 -3.75 -1.88
C ASN A 60 -11.38 -3.10 -0.94
N LEU A 61 -11.18 -1.83 -0.58
CA LEU A 61 -12.07 -1.12 0.34
C LEU A 61 -13.34 -0.58 -0.33
N ASP A 62 -13.36 -0.52 -1.66
CA ASP A 62 -14.49 -0.04 -2.46
C ASP A 62 -15.07 1.29 -1.93
N VAL A 63 -14.19 2.24 -1.60
CA VAL A 63 -14.57 3.52 -0.99
C VAL A 63 -15.49 4.33 -1.89
N GLY A 64 -15.40 4.12 -3.20
CA GLY A 64 -16.21 4.76 -4.23
C GLY A 64 -15.97 6.27 -4.33
N SER A 65 -16.77 6.93 -5.16
CA SER A 65 -16.74 8.38 -5.32
C SER A 65 -17.42 9.11 -4.15
N GLY A 66 -17.10 10.39 -3.96
CA GLY A 66 -17.76 11.21 -2.94
C GLY A 66 -17.04 12.53 -2.68
N LYS A 67 -17.50 13.26 -1.66
CA LYS A 67 -16.77 14.43 -1.17
C LYS A 67 -15.46 13.98 -0.54
N HIS A 68 -14.39 14.73 -0.77
CA HIS A 68 -13.03 14.40 -0.33
C HIS A 68 -12.97 13.98 1.15
N GLY A 69 -13.54 14.76 2.07
CA GLY A 69 -13.54 14.40 3.50
C GLY A 69 -14.25 13.09 3.83
N GLY A 70 -15.34 12.76 3.12
CA GLY A 70 -16.06 11.50 3.30
C GLY A 70 -15.30 10.30 2.74
N GLN A 71 -14.64 10.45 1.59
CA GLN A 71 -13.77 9.41 1.04
C GLN A 71 -12.57 9.14 1.95
N THR A 72 -11.93 10.21 2.45
CA THR A 72 -10.83 10.12 3.41
C THR A 72 -11.28 9.34 4.65
N ALA A 73 -12.37 9.73 5.30
CA ALA A 73 -12.85 9.03 6.50
C ALA A 73 -13.08 7.52 6.28
N ARG A 74 -13.67 7.13 5.14
CA ARG A 74 -13.88 5.72 4.78
C ARG A 74 -12.57 4.97 4.54
N MET A 75 -11.63 5.59 3.82
CA MET A 75 -10.28 5.03 3.61
C MET A 75 -9.59 4.78 4.95
N LEU A 76 -9.57 5.78 5.85
CA LEU A 76 -8.90 5.66 7.14
C LEU A 76 -9.46 4.49 7.96
N ALA A 77 -10.80 4.41 8.09
CA ALA A 77 -11.45 3.35 8.85
C ALA A 77 -11.20 1.96 8.26
N GLY A 78 -11.27 1.81 6.94
CA GLY A 78 -11.05 0.54 6.27
C GLY A 78 -9.60 0.07 6.34
N ILE A 79 -8.64 0.99 6.11
CA ILE A 79 -7.21 0.70 6.24
C ILE A 79 -6.87 0.27 7.66
N GLU A 80 -7.30 1.03 8.66
CA GLU A 80 -7.00 0.74 10.07
C GLU A 80 -7.48 -0.67 10.46
N LYS A 81 -8.71 -1.04 10.08
CA LYS A 81 -9.26 -2.37 10.34
C LYS A 81 -8.34 -3.48 9.83
N ILE A 82 -7.92 -3.40 8.57
CA ILE A 82 -7.07 -4.42 7.94
C ILE A 82 -5.67 -4.43 8.57
N LEU A 83 -5.11 -3.26 8.87
CA LEU A 83 -3.78 -3.17 9.48
C LEU A 83 -3.74 -3.72 10.91
N ILE A 84 -4.83 -3.62 11.66
CA ILE A 84 -4.97 -4.24 12.99
C ILE A 84 -5.05 -5.77 12.86
N GLU A 85 -5.86 -6.25 11.91
CA GLU A 85 -6.09 -7.68 11.70
C GLU A 85 -4.83 -8.41 11.18
N GLU A 86 -4.19 -7.87 10.15
CA GLU A 86 -3.01 -8.47 9.52
C GLU A 86 -1.70 -8.16 10.26
N ALA A 87 -1.70 -7.11 11.09
CA ALA A 87 -0.52 -6.56 11.76
C ALA A 87 0.75 -6.48 10.87
N PRO A 88 0.71 -5.92 9.66
CA PRO A 88 1.85 -5.94 8.72
C PRO A 88 2.82 -4.78 8.95
N GLU A 89 3.99 -4.85 8.33
CA GLU A 89 4.81 -3.67 8.01
C GLU A 89 4.20 -2.97 6.78
N VAL A 90 4.00 -1.65 6.80
CA VAL A 90 3.15 -0.97 5.77
C VAL A 90 3.97 -0.17 4.80
N VAL A 91 3.90 -0.50 3.52
CA VAL A 91 4.49 0.23 2.40
C VAL A 91 3.42 1.11 1.75
N ARG A 92 3.63 2.43 1.71
CA ARG A 92 2.72 3.37 1.05
C ARG A 92 3.47 4.50 0.36
N GLU A 93 2.96 4.95 -0.79
CA GLU A 93 3.48 6.17 -1.43
C GLU A 93 3.10 7.42 -0.63
N GLU A 94 4.07 8.30 -0.40
CA GLU A 94 3.85 9.56 0.32
C GLU A 94 3.31 10.63 -0.64
N TRP A 95 2.30 11.36 -0.16
CA TRP A 95 1.34 12.17 -0.93
C TRP A 95 1.89 13.33 -1.80
N ASP A 96 3.20 13.54 -1.95
CA ASP A 96 3.69 14.49 -2.96
C ASP A 96 5.18 14.39 -3.37
N THR A 97 5.85 13.26 -3.18
CA THR A 97 7.19 13.06 -3.76
C THR A 97 7.48 11.57 -3.82
N ASN A 98 8.22 11.14 -4.85
CA ASN A 98 8.57 9.75 -5.24
C ASN A 98 9.18 8.84 -4.15
N THR A 99 8.60 8.81 -2.96
CA THR A 99 9.11 8.16 -1.76
C THR A 99 8.06 7.17 -1.27
N VAL A 100 8.52 5.95 -1.06
CA VAL A 100 7.72 4.86 -0.50
C VAL A 100 8.08 4.75 0.98
N LEU A 101 7.12 5.00 1.86
CA LEU A 101 7.29 4.87 3.31
C LEU A 101 6.95 3.44 3.74
N ILE A 102 7.88 2.78 4.44
CA ILE A 102 7.65 1.48 5.08
C ILE A 102 7.50 1.66 6.61
N ARG A 103 6.32 1.37 7.15
CA ARG A 103 5.98 1.39 8.58
C ARG A 103 6.43 0.09 9.24
N ALA A 104 7.28 0.17 10.26
CA ALA A 104 7.63 -0.97 11.11
C ALA A 104 6.52 -1.30 12.13
N ARG A 105 6.43 -2.56 12.57
CA ARG A 105 5.57 -2.98 13.69
C ARG A 105 5.89 -2.16 14.96
N GLY A 106 4.86 -1.69 15.66
CA GLY A 106 5.00 -0.93 16.92
C GLY A 106 4.89 0.59 16.78
N TRP A 107 4.66 1.13 15.58
CA TRP A 107 4.38 2.55 15.40
C TRP A 107 2.93 2.89 15.80
N ASN A 108 2.77 3.71 16.84
CA ASN A 108 1.50 4.09 17.46
C ASN A 108 0.66 5.12 16.70
N HIS A 109 1.07 5.55 15.50
CA HIS A 109 0.36 6.57 14.74
C HIS A 109 0.30 6.21 13.25
N PRO A 110 -0.89 5.92 12.69
CA PRO A 110 -1.05 5.49 11.30
C PRO A 110 -0.76 6.59 10.27
N PHE A 111 -0.62 7.86 10.69
CA PHE A 111 -0.49 9.02 9.81
C PHE A 111 0.78 9.87 10.07
N GLY A 112 1.79 9.30 10.73
CA GLY A 112 3.05 9.99 11.07
C GLY A 112 2.99 10.74 12.42
N ASP A 113 4.14 10.99 13.05
CA ASP A 113 4.24 11.68 14.35
C ASP A 113 4.30 13.22 14.23
N GLY A 114 3.91 13.77 13.07
CA GLY A 114 4.05 15.19 12.74
C GLY A 114 5.46 15.61 12.34
N ARG A 115 6.42 14.67 12.28
CA ARG A 115 7.77 14.92 11.73
C ARG A 115 7.81 14.38 10.31
N VAL A 116 7.95 15.27 9.33
CA VAL A 116 8.35 14.88 7.98
C VAL A 116 9.75 14.27 8.12
N GLY A 117 9.81 12.95 8.00
CA GLY A 117 10.98 12.17 8.33
C GLY A 117 11.03 10.96 7.42
N ALA A 118 11.41 11.19 6.16
CA ALA A 118 11.76 10.13 5.23
C ALA A 118 12.79 9.21 5.90
N ARG A 119 12.37 7.99 6.23
CA ARG A 119 13.30 6.88 6.40
C ARG A 119 13.08 5.94 5.23
N ILE A 120 14.00 6.01 4.28
CA ILE A 120 14.20 4.96 3.29
C ILE A 120 14.47 3.69 4.11
N VAL A 121 13.52 2.76 4.11
CA VAL A 121 13.81 1.41 4.58
C VAL A 121 14.50 0.72 3.43
N GLU A 122 15.79 0.45 3.59
CA GLU A 122 16.50 -0.49 2.74
C GLU A 122 15.75 -1.83 2.84
N ILE A 123 15.12 -2.25 1.74
CA ILE A 123 14.59 -3.61 1.63
C ILE A 123 15.77 -4.52 1.98
N PRO A 124 15.68 -5.35 3.04
CA PRO A 124 16.81 -6.14 3.48
C PRO A 124 17.26 -6.98 2.29
N LYS A 125 18.46 -6.72 1.74
CA LYS A 125 19.09 -7.67 0.82
C LYS A 125 19.29 -8.93 1.64
N GLY A 126 18.43 -9.92 1.43
CA GLY A 126 18.41 -11.16 2.19
C GLY A 126 19.84 -11.68 2.34
N GLY A 127 20.32 -11.68 3.59
CA GLY A 127 21.49 -12.45 3.97
C GLY A 127 21.11 -13.91 3.85
N MET A 128 21.51 -14.53 2.74
CA MET A 128 21.53 -15.97 2.60
C MET A 128 22.77 -16.45 3.35
N THR A 129 22.57 -16.85 4.61
CA THR A 129 23.48 -17.73 5.35
C THR A 129 22.67 -18.88 5.92
#